data_AF-H2D032-F1
#
_entry.id   AF-H2D032-F1
#
_cell.length_a   1.000
_cell.length_b   1.000
_cell.length_c   1.000
_cell.angle_alpha   90.00
_cell.angle_beta   90.00
_cell.angle_gamma   90.00
#
_symmetry.space_group_name_H-M   'P 1'
#
loop_
_entity.id
_entity.type
_entity.pdbx_description
1 polymer ?
#
loop_
_entity_poly.entity_id
_entity_poly.type
_entity_poly.pdbx_seq_one_letter_code
_entity_poly.pdbx_strand_id
1 'polypeptide(L)'
;VYLLCLHHQDFERKFGVDDPFVKQDLQWSLFSNETFEQRFKLKHPLGSTEHFGIYGSSNGVLCISDEILKPKSRIHIWNPTIGKYRTVPLSITDDTKFGYIALQFGFHPGVNDYKVVRMMCMDNKAFAVEVFSLATNSWKMIEA
;
A
#
# COMPACT_ATOMS: atom_id res chain seq x y z
N VAL A 1 18.31 -9.62 -1.08
CA VAL A 1 17.36 -8.48 -1.05
C VAL A 1 16.40 -8.63 -2.21
N TYR A 2 15.11 -8.32 -2.05
CA TYR A 2 14.12 -8.42 -3.13
C TYR A 2 13.70 -7.04 -3.63
N LEU A 3 13.40 -6.93 -4.92
CA LEU A 3 12.79 -5.78 -5.56
C LEU A 3 11.27 -5.98 -5.61
N LEU A 4 10.51 -5.00 -5.15
CA LEU A 4 9.06 -4.98 -5.27
C LEU A 4 8.68 -4.27 -6.57
N CYS A 5 8.01 -4.98 -7.49
CA CYS A 5 7.72 -4.45 -8.82
C CYS A 5 6.23 -4.59 -9.16
N LEU A 6 5.66 -3.54 -9.74
CA LEU A 6 4.39 -3.58 -10.45
C LEU A 6 4.68 -3.81 -11.93
N HIS A 7 4.13 -4.89 -12.50
CA HIS A 7 4.41 -5.26 -13.88
C HIS A 7 3.23 -5.99 -14.51
N HIS A 8 3.24 -6.12 -15.85
CA HIS A 8 2.27 -6.91 -16.58
C HIS A 8 2.43 -8.41 -16.28
N GLN A 9 1.35 -9.19 -16.38
CA GLN A 9 1.42 -10.65 -16.20
C GLN A 9 2.42 -11.31 -17.17
N ASP A 10 2.37 -10.89 -18.44
CA ASP A 10 3.32 -11.29 -19.46
C ASP A 10 4.46 -10.28 -19.54
N PHE A 11 5.68 -10.71 -19.21
CA PHE A 11 6.88 -9.87 -19.30
C PHE A 11 7.29 -9.61 -20.77
N GLU A 12 6.99 -10.55 -21.66
CA GLU A 12 7.14 -10.39 -23.10
C GLU A 12 5.91 -9.69 -23.68
N ARG A 13 5.98 -8.36 -23.80
CA ARG A 13 4.94 -7.60 -24.47
C ARG A 13 4.96 -7.93 -25.97
N LYS A 14 4.07 -8.82 -26.40
CA LYS A 14 3.78 -9.00 -27.83
C LYS A 14 3.04 -7.76 -28.31
N PHE A 15 3.74 -6.84 -28.96
CA PHE A 15 3.13 -5.66 -29.57
C PHE A 15 2.27 -6.09 -30.76
N GLY A 16 1.00 -6.42 -30.49
CA GLY A 16 -0.03 -6.42 -31.52
C GLY A 16 -0.39 -4.97 -31.83
N VAL A 17 -0.22 -4.55 -33.07
CA VAL A 17 -0.45 -3.16 -33.53
C VAL A 17 -1.94 -2.75 -33.43
N ASP A 18 -2.84 -3.69 -33.13
CA ASP A 18 -4.30 -3.50 -33.20
C ASP A 18 -5.06 -3.77 -31.89
N ASP A 19 -4.45 -3.70 -30.70
CA ASP A 19 -5.17 -4.02 -29.45
C ASP A 19 -5.70 -2.76 -28.73
N PRO A 20 -7.01 -2.43 -28.85
CA PRO A 20 -7.58 -1.28 -28.20
C PRO A 20 -7.96 -1.67 -26.77
N PHE A 21 -7.20 -1.19 -25.79
CA PHE A 21 -7.57 -1.22 -24.38
C PHE A 21 -7.76 -2.63 -23.77
N VAL A 22 -6.78 -3.52 -23.90
CA VAL A 22 -6.62 -4.54 -22.85
C VAL A 22 -6.39 -3.81 -21.54
N LYS A 23 -7.31 -3.97 -20.58
CA LYS A 23 -7.02 -3.77 -19.16
C LYS A 23 -5.77 -4.58 -18.88
N GLN A 24 -4.63 -3.90 -18.84
CA GLN A 24 -3.37 -4.54 -18.55
C GLN A 24 -3.50 -5.08 -17.13
N ASP A 25 -3.57 -6.40 -16.99
CA ASP A 25 -3.65 -7.07 -15.70
C ASP A 25 -2.29 -6.88 -15.02
N LEU A 26 -2.13 -5.74 -14.36
CA LEU A 26 -0.95 -5.43 -13.56
C LEU A 26 -0.96 -6.27 -12.29
N GLN A 27 0.21 -6.73 -11.90
CA GLN A 27 0.40 -7.51 -10.69
C GLN A 27 1.65 -7.05 -9.94
N TRP A 28 1.61 -7.21 -8.62
CA TRP A 28 2.75 -7.02 -7.77
C TRP A 28 3.53 -8.33 -7.60
N SER A 29 4.84 -8.29 -7.79
CA SER A 29 5.72 -9.42 -7.52
C SER A 29 7.02 -8.98 -6.85
N LEU A 30 7.65 -9.91 -6.15
CA LEU A 30 9.01 -9.79 -5.62
C LEU A 30 9.99 -10.44 -6.58
N PHE A 31 10.98 -9.67 -7.01
CA PHE A 31 12.08 -10.10 -7.86
C PHE A 31 13.36 -10.21 -7.06
N SER A 32 14.24 -11.14 -7.44
CA SER A 32 15.61 -11.17 -6.94
C SER A 32 16.33 -9.88 -7.35
N ASN A 33 16.96 -9.19 -6.40
CA ASN A 33 17.77 -8.01 -6.74
C ASN A 33 19.04 -8.36 -7.53
N GLU A 34 19.51 -9.61 -7.45
CA GLU A 34 20.75 -10.05 -8.10
C GLU A 34 20.48 -10.60 -9.50
N THR A 35 19.44 -11.44 -9.63
CA THR A 35 19.13 -12.15 -10.89
C THR A 35 18.01 -11.50 -11.68
N PHE A 36 17.27 -10.56 -11.09
CA PHE A 36 16.04 -9.97 -11.65
C PHE A 36 14.99 -11.01 -12.04
N GLU A 37 15.07 -12.22 -11.49
CA GLU A 37 14.08 -13.27 -11.68
C GLU A 37 12.92 -13.07 -10.72
N GLN A 38 11.71 -13.30 -11.22
CA GLN A 38 10.51 -13.30 -10.39
C GLN A 38 10.59 -14.43 -9.37
N ARG A 39 10.44 -14.11 -8.08
CA ARG A 39 10.47 -15.09 -6.99
C ARG A 39 9.09 -15.35 -6.40
N PHE A 40 8.31 -14.31 -6.17
CA PHE A 40 6.99 -14.42 -5.55
C PHE A 40 5.99 -13.49 -6.21
N LYS A 41 4.86 -14.04 -6.69
CA LYS A 41 3.69 -13.24 -7.06
C LYS A 41 2.90 -12.91 -5.80
N LEU A 42 2.67 -11.63 -5.56
CA LEU A 42 1.88 -11.17 -4.42
C LEU A 42 0.39 -11.31 -4.73
N LYS A 43 -0.34 -11.90 -3.78
CA LYS A 43 -1.80 -11.96 -3.79
C LYS A 43 -2.31 -11.20 -2.58
N HIS A 44 -3.51 -10.63 -2.70
CA HIS A 44 -4.12 -9.93 -1.57
C HIS A 44 -4.18 -10.87 -0.35
N PRO A 45 -3.77 -10.45 0.86
CA PRO A 45 -3.68 -11.33 2.02
C PRO A 45 -5.03 -11.94 2.46
N LEU A 46 -6.14 -11.29 2.10
CA LEU A 46 -7.50 -11.79 2.31
C LEU A 46 -8.02 -12.69 1.18
N GLY A 47 -7.20 -13.00 0.17
CA GLY A 47 -7.64 -13.75 -1.02
C GLY A 47 -8.53 -12.97 -1.98
N SER A 48 -8.72 -11.66 -1.77
CA SER A 48 -9.45 -10.79 -2.69
C SER A 48 -8.79 -10.77 -4.07
N THR A 49 -9.62 -10.74 -5.12
CA THR A 49 -9.21 -10.52 -6.51
C THR A 49 -9.19 -9.04 -6.89
N GLU A 50 -9.66 -8.16 -6.00
CA GLU A 50 -9.61 -6.72 -6.20
C GLU A 50 -8.16 -6.22 -6.21
N HIS A 51 -7.91 -5.19 -7.03
CA HIS A 51 -6.60 -4.57 -7.12
C HIS A 51 -6.31 -3.76 -5.85
N PHE A 52 -5.05 -3.80 -5.41
CA PHE A 52 -4.58 -3.08 -4.24
C PHE A 52 -3.30 -2.31 -4.57
N GLY A 53 -3.16 -1.15 -3.93
CA GLY A 53 -1.94 -0.35 -3.95
C GLY A 53 -0.97 -0.78 -2.85
N ILE A 54 0.32 -0.59 -3.08
CA ILE A 54 1.36 -0.68 -2.06
C ILE A 54 1.83 0.73 -1.72
N TYR A 55 1.66 1.13 -0.47
CA TYR A 55 1.90 2.49 0.05
C TYR A 55 3.21 2.59 0.85
N GLY A 56 4.07 1.59 0.70
CA GLY A 56 5.39 1.56 1.30
C GLY A 56 5.82 0.16 1.68
N SER A 57 7.12 -0.02 1.79
CA SER A 57 7.74 -1.24 2.28
C SER A 57 8.86 -0.92 3.25
N SER A 58 9.04 -1.75 4.26
CA SER A 58 10.14 -1.62 5.20
C SER A 58 10.42 -2.97 5.85
N ASN A 59 11.67 -3.42 5.82
CA ASN A 59 12.13 -4.69 6.41
C ASN A 59 11.26 -5.92 6.04
N GLY A 60 10.84 -6.01 4.77
CA GLY A 60 10.00 -7.12 4.28
C GLY A 60 8.53 -7.03 4.68
N VAL A 61 8.11 -5.95 5.36
CA VAL A 61 6.71 -5.64 5.65
C VAL A 61 6.21 -4.61 4.64
N LEU A 62 5.00 -4.82 4.14
CA LEU A 62 4.31 -4.00 3.17
C LEU A 62 3.11 -3.31 3.83
N CYS A 63 2.82 -2.08 3.42
CA CYS A 63 1.53 -1.45 3.68
C CYS A 63 0.71 -1.45 2.41
N ILE A 64 -0.48 -2.03 2.47
CA ILE A 64 -1.39 -2.14 1.34
C ILE A 64 -2.77 -1.59 1.68
N SER A 65 -3.49 -1.13 0.66
CA SER A 65 -4.87 -0.65 0.75
C SER A 65 -5.47 -0.67 -0.65
N ASP A 66 -6.75 -0.30 -0.79
CA ASP A 66 -7.39 -0.07 -2.08
C ASP A 66 -6.51 0.80 -2.99
N GLU A 67 -6.47 0.49 -4.29
CA GLU A 67 -5.69 1.26 -5.28
C GLU A 67 -6.07 2.74 -5.33
N ILE A 68 -7.38 3.02 -5.17
CA ILE A 68 -7.92 4.37 -5.03
C ILE A 68 -8.35 4.56 -3.57
N LEU A 69 -7.58 5.35 -2.82
CA LEU A 69 -7.85 5.62 -1.41
C LEU A 69 -9.15 6.42 -1.23
N LYS A 70 -10.01 5.90 -0.35
CA LYS A 70 -11.22 6.53 0.16
C LYS A 70 -11.07 6.72 1.68
N PRO A 71 -11.86 7.60 2.31
CA PRO A 71 -11.79 7.81 3.77
C PRO A 71 -11.92 6.51 4.59
N LYS A 72 -12.71 5.54 4.10
CA LYS A 72 -12.94 4.24 4.76
C LYS A 72 -12.14 3.08 4.16
N SER A 73 -11.15 3.36 3.31
CA SER A 73 -10.29 2.32 2.73
C SER A 73 -9.55 1.58 3.83
N ARG A 74 -9.59 0.25 3.79
CA ARG A 74 -8.96 -0.58 4.82
C ARG A 74 -7.47 -0.64 4.57
N ILE A 75 -6.69 -0.30 5.59
CA ILE A 75 -5.23 -0.37 5.52
C ILE A 75 -4.76 -1.68 6.16
N HIS A 76 -3.86 -2.39 5.48
CA HIS A 76 -3.27 -3.63 5.96
C HIS A 76 -1.76 -3.54 5.99
N ILE A 77 -1.17 -3.92 7.12
CA ILE A 77 0.27 -4.10 7.27
C ILE A 77 0.54 -5.60 7.13
N TRP A 78 1.29 -5.99 6.11
CA TRP A 78 1.40 -7.37 5.65
C TRP A 78 2.86 -7.80 5.47
N ASN A 79 3.22 -8.95 6.04
CA ASN A 79 4.46 -9.65 5.72
C ASN A 79 4.14 -10.80 4.76
N PRO A 80 4.46 -10.67 3.45
CA PRO A 80 4.18 -11.70 2.45
C PRO A 80 4.96 -13.00 2.68
N THR A 81 6.17 -12.92 3.24
CA THR A 81 7.05 -14.09 3.43
C THR A 81 6.50 -15.08 4.44
N ILE A 82 5.88 -14.58 5.51
CA ILE A 82 5.26 -15.42 6.55
C ILE A 82 3.74 -15.49 6.44
N GLY A 83 3.14 -14.85 5.43
CA GLY A 83 1.71 -14.82 5.19
C GLY A 83 0.88 -14.13 6.28
N LYS A 84 1.49 -13.37 7.20
CA LYS A 84 0.78 -12.69 8.30
C LYS A 84 0.48 -11.24 7.94
N TYR A 85 -0.75 -10.81 8.20
CA TYR A 85 -1.17 -9.42 8.05
C TYR A 85 -1.87 -8.93 9.30
N ARG A 86 -1.96 -7.61 9.43
CA ARG A 86 -2.74 -6.92 10.45
C ARG A 86 -3.52 -5.78 9.79
N THR A 87 -4.81 -5.72 10.08
CA THR A 87 -5.65 -4.59 9.68
C THR A 87 -5.49 -3.45 10.67
N VAL A 88 -5.22 -2.26 10.15
CA VAL A 88 -5.18 -1.03 10.94
C VAL A 88 -6.62 -0.62 11.29
N PRO A 89 -6.92 -0.21 12.54
CA PRO A 89 -8.24 0.29 12.90
C PRO A 89 -8.61 1.53 12.07
N LEU A 90 -9.91 1.74 11.84
CA LEU A 90 -10.41 2.97 11.25
C LEU A 90 -10.10 4.16 12.16
N SER A 91 -9.81 5.32 11.58
CA SER A 91 -9.64 6.57 12.33
C SER A 91 -10.99 7.27 12.51
N ILE A 92 -11.07 8.13 13.52
CA ILE A 92 -12.24 8.98 13.78
C ILE A 92 -12.49 9.94 12.60
N THR A 93 -11.45 10.30 11.85
CA THR A 93 -11.58 11.19 10.69
C THR A 93 -12.20 10.51 9.45
N ASP A 94 -12.41 9.19 9.46
CA ASP A 94 -12.87 8.42 8.30
C ASP A 94 -14.31 8.74 7.85
N ASP A 95 -15.09 9.44 8.69
CA ASP A 95 -16.44 9.91 8.35
C ASP A 95 -16.43 11.29 7.66
N THR A 96 -15.28 11.95 7.57
CA THR A 96 -15.15 13.25 6.92
C THR A 96 -14.90 13.07 5.41
N LYS A 97 -15.52 13.92 4.59
CA LYS A 97 -15.25 13.94 3.15
C LYS A 97 -13.94 14.66 2.89
N PHE A 98 -13.02 13.97 2.21
CA PHE A 98 -11.75 14.52 1.75
C PHE A 98 -11.66 14.42 0.24
N GLY A 99 -11.06 15.43 -0.39
CA GLY A 99 -10.86 15.45 -1.84
C GLY A 99 -9.73 14.53 -2.28
N TYR A 100 -8.65 14.45 -1.49
CA TYR A 100 -7.48 13.62 -1.80
C TYR A 100 -6.88 13.03 -0.53
N ILE A 101 -6.47 11.75 -0.59
CA ILE A 101 -5.81 11.05 0.51
C ILE A 101 -4.48 10.50 -0.01
N ALA A 102 -3.40 10.79 0.71
CA ALA A 102 -2.12 10.14 0.54
C ALA A 102 -1.81 9.26 1.74
N LEU A 103 -1.21 8.10 1.47
CA LEU A 103 -0.83 7.12 2.49
C LEU A 103 0.64 6.75 2.29
N GLN A 104 1.39 6.71 3.39
CA GLN A 104 2.78 6.29 3.38
C GLN A 104 3.10 5.40 4.58
N PHE A 105 3.98 4.43 4.41
CA PHE A 105 4.43 3.53 5.46
C PHE A 105 5.94 3.52 5.62
N GLY A 106 6.39 3.34 6.87
CA GLY A 106 7.81 3.18 7.17
C GLY A 106 8.07 2.71 8.60
N PHE A 107 9.33 2.36 8.87
CA PHE A 107 9.82 2.02 10.19
C PHE A 107 10.54 3.23 10.81
N HIS A 108 10.17 3.57 12.04
CA HIS A 108 10.83 4.62 12.83
C HIS A 108 11.82 3.96 13.80
N PRO A 109 13.14 3.97 13.50
CA PRO A 109 14.14 3.27 14.32
C PRO A 109 14.27 3.84 15.73
N GLY A 110 14.11 5.17 15.91
CA GLY A 110 14.28 5.81 17.21
C GLY A 110 13.28 5.37 18.29
N VAL A 111 12.11 4.86 17.88
CA VAL A 111 11.10 4.33 18.80
C VAL A 111 10.73 2.87 18.50
N ASN A 112 11.51 2.21 17.64
CA ASN A 112 11.33 0.82 17.21
C ASN A 112 9.89 0.48 16.80
N ASP A 113 9.29 1.30 15.95
CA ASP A 113 7.87 1.20 15.61
C ASP A 113 7.63 1.37 14.12
N TYR A 114 6.69 0.59 13.58
CA TYR A 114 6.17 0.83 12.25
C TYR A 114 5.07 1.87 12.30
N LYS A 115 5.10 2.80 11.35
CA LYS A 115 4.16 3.90 11.28
C LYS A 115 3.52 3.98 9.92
N VAL A 116 2.23 4.30 9.93
CA VAL A 116 1.49 4.67 8.73
C VAL A 116 1.14 6.14 8.85
N VAL A 117 1.55 6.95 7.89
CA VAL A 117 1.20 8.36 7.80
C VAL A 117 0.08 8.50 6.79
N ARG A 118 -1.02 9.14 7.20
CA ARG A 118 -2.15 9.43 6.33
C ARG A 118 -2.36 10.92 6.28
N MET A 119 -2.28 11.48 5.08
CA MET A 119 -2.53 12.89 4.80
C MET A 119 -3.86 13.01 4.07
N MET A 120 -4.73 13.86 4.57
CA MET A 120 -6.09 14.05 4.08
C MET A 120 -6.26 15.52 3.69
N CYS A 121 -6.47 15.77 2.39
CA CYS A 121 -6.70 17.09 1.84
C CYS A 121 -8.19 17.39 1.79
N MET A 122 -8.58 18.53 2.37
CA MET A 122 -9.92 19.09 2.29
C MET A 122 -10.06 19.98 1.05
N ASP A 123 -11.30 20.24 0.62
CA ASP A 123 -11.57 21.01 -0.61
C ASP A 123 -11.01 22.44 -0.57
N ASN A 124 -10.84 23.01 0.63
CA ASN A 124 -10.23 24.32 0.85
C ASN A 124 -8.68 24.29 0.86
N LYS A 125 -8.06 23.17 0.47
CA LYS A 125 -6.61 22.91 0.51
C LYS A 125 -6.00 22.88 1.92
N ALA A 126 -6.82 22.80 2.97
CA ALA A 126 -6.31 22.46 4.28
C ALA A 126 -5.94 20.97 4.31
N PHE A 127 -4.89 20.63 5.04
CA PHE A 127 -4.45 19.24 5.21
C PHE A 127 -4.52 18.85 6.67
N ALA A 128 -5.11 17.69 6.92
CA ALA A 128 -4.99 16.97 8.18
C ALA A 128 -3.97 15.85 8.00
N VAL A 129 -3.05 15.71 8.96
CA VAL A 129 -2.10 14.60 8.99
C VAL A 129 -2.33 13.81 10.26
N GLU A 130 -2.38 12.50 10.12
CA GLU A 130 -2.36 11.59 11.26
C GLU A 130 -1.37 10.47 11.03
N VAL A 131 -0.91 9.93 12.16
CA VAL A 131 0.09 8.88 12.18
C VAL A 131 -0.44 7.73 13.02
N PHE A 132 -0.57 6.56 12.39
CA PHE A 132 -0.80 5.31 13.09
C PHE A 132 0.52 4.79 13.65
N SER A 133 0.49 4.31 14.89
CA SER A 133 1.57 3.54 15.50
C SER A 133 1.17 2.08 15.62
N LEU A 134 2.00 1.18 15.09
CA LEU A 134 1.76 -0.25 15.19
C LEU A 134 1.92 -0.75 16.64
N ALA A 135 2.87 -0.16 17.38
CA ALA A 135 3.15 -0.46 18.77
C ALA A 135 1.97 -0.10 19.69
N THR A 136 1.37 1.08 19.55
CA THR A 136 0.23 1.50 20.39
C THR A 136 -1.13 1.11 19.81
N ASN A 137 -1.17 0.64 18.57
CA ASN A 137 -2.39 0.33 17.83
C ASN A 137 -3.38 1.50 17.78
N SER A 138 -2.88 2.72 17.61
CA SER A 138 -3.71 3.93 17.65
C SER A 138 -3.26 4.96 16.62
N TRP A 139 -4.22 5.74 16.15
CA TRP A 139 -3.99 6.94 15.35
C TRP A 139 -3.73 8.13 16.27
N LYS A 140 -2.87 9.04 15.82
CA LYS A 140 -2.64 10.35 16.44
C LYS A 140 -2.64 11.42 15.36
N MET A 141 -3.49 12.43 15.52
CA MET A 141 -3.46 13.65 14.72
C MET A 141 -2.18 14.43 15.02
N ILE A 142 -1.56 14.98 13.98
CA ILE A 142 -0.41 15.86 14.08
C ILE A 142 -0.88 17.28 13.74
N GLU A 143 -0.68 18.18 14.69
CA GLU A 143 -0.89 19.61 14.49
C GLU A 143 0.38 20.24 13.90
N ALA A 144 0.18 21.28 13.09
CA ALA A 144 1.26 22.08 12.52
C ALA A 144 1.81 23.09 13.53
#